data_AF-A0AAW5EF04-F1
#
_entry.id   AF-A0AAW5EF04-F1
#
_cell.length_a   1.000
_cell.length_b   1.000
_cell.length_c   1.000
_cell.angle_alpha   90.00
_cell.angle_beta   90.00
_cell.angle_gamma   90.00
#
_symmetry.space_group_name_H-M   'P 1'
#
loop_
_entity.id
_entity.type
_entity.pdbx_description
1 polymer ?
#
loop_
_entity_poly.entity_id
_entity_poly.type
_entity_poly.pdbx_seq_one_letter_code
_entity_poly.pdbx_strand_id
1 'polypeptide(L)' 'FKMAPIHHHFEKIGWVENKIIVRFWMISLLSNLLALASIKLR' A
#
# COMPACT_ATOMS: atom_id res chain seq x y z
N PHE A 1 -0.82 12.01 11.15
CA PHE A 1 -1.91 11.54 10.28
C PHE A 1 -2.91 12.69 10.07
N LYS A 2 -3.00 13.23 8.85
CA LYS A 2 -3.79 14.45 8.55
C LYS A 2 -5.25 14.15 8.20
N MET A 3 -5.56 12.93 7.76
CA MET A 3 -6.90 12.47 7.40
C MET A 3 -6.93 10.94 7.34
N ALA A 4 -8.06 10.33 7.69
CA ALA A 4 -8.33 8.91 7.44
C ALA A 4 -9.25 8.77 6.22
N PRO A 5 -9.10 7.72 5.40
CA PRO A 5 -8.09 6.65 5.46
C PRO A 5 -6.69 7.09 5.02
N ILE A 6 -5.70 6.21 5.17
CA ILE A 6 -4.27 6.56 5.03
C ILE A 6 -3.87 7.13 3.65
N HIS A 7 -4.57 6.81 2.55
CA HIS A 7 -4.27 7.40 1.25
C HIS A 7 -4.59 8.91 1.20
N HIS A 8 -5.70 9.34 1.82
CA HIS A 8 -6.02 10.77 1.97
C HIS A 8 -5.02 11.51 2.86
N HIS A 9 -4.35 10.82 3.79
CA HIS A 9 -3.24 11.44 4.52
C HIS A 9 -2.14 11.92 3.57
N PHE A 10 -1.79 11.11 2.57
CA PHE A 10 -0.75 11.42 1.59
C PHE A 10 -1.21 12.47 0.58
N GLU A 11 -2.48 12.48 0.19
CA GLU A 11 -3.08 13.56 -0.61
C GLU A 11 -2.97 14.91 0.13
N LYS A 12 -3.31 14.96 1.42
CA LYS A 12 -3.17 16.16 2.26
C LYS A 12 -1.72 16.55 2.58
N ILE A 13 -0.75 15.69 2.28
CA ILE A 13 0.68 16.01 2.31
C ILE A 13 1.14 16.62 0.96
N GLY A 14 0.30 16.58 -0.08
CA GLY A 14 0.58 17.14 -1.40
C GLY A 14 1.05 16.11 -2.42
N TRP A 15 0.82 14.82 -2.18
CA TRP A 15 1.14 13.79 -3.18
C TRP A 15 0.01 13.69 -4.21
N VAL A 16 0.39 13.51 -5.47
CA VAL A 16 -0.54 13.23 -6.56
C VAL A 16 -1.13 11.84 -6.38
N GLU A 17 -2.44 11.70 -6.55
CA GLU A 17 -3.20 10.46 -6.33
C GLU A 17 -2.57 9.25 -7.04
N ASN A 18 -2.21 9.40 -8.33
CA ASN A 18 -1.57 8.32 -9.10
C ASN A 18 -0.25 7.83 -8.46
N LYS A 19 0.54 8.74 -7.85
CA LYS A 19 1.79 8.37 -7.15
C LYS A 19 1.49 7.55 -5.90
N ILE A 20 0.41 7.84 -5.19
CA ILE A 20 0.00 7.11 -3.99
C ILE A 20 -0.45 5.70 -4.39
N ILE A 21 -1.30 5.59 -5.41
CA ILE A 21 -1.84 4.32 -5.92
C ILE A 21 -0.70 3.37 -6.30
N VAL A 22 0.24 3.81 -7.15
CA VAL A 22 1.36 2.96 -7.61
C VAL A 22 2.24 2.51 -6.44
N ARG A 23 2.48 3.37 -5.44
CA ARG A 23 3.25 3.00 -4.25
C ARG A 23 2.54 1.95 -3.40
N PHE A 24 1.24 2.11 -3.20
CA PHE A 24 0.44 1.13 -2.47
C PHE A 24 0.38 -0.21 -3.20
N TRP A 25 0.31 -0.21 -4.53
CA TRP A 25 0.39 -1.45 -5.32
C TRP A 25 1.71 -2.18 -5.14
N MET A 26 2.85 -1.47 -5.12
CA MET A 26 4.15 -2.11 -4.87
C MET A 26 4.20 -2.77 -3.48
N ILE A 27 3.67 -2.10 -2.46
CA ILE A 27 3.61 -2.65 -1.09
C ILE A 27 2.68 -3.86 -1.04
N SER A 28 1.50 -3.78 -1.64
CA SER A 28 0.54 -4.89 -1.71
C SER A 28 1.13 -6.10 -2.44
N LEU A 29 1.85 -5.89 -3.54
CA LEU A 29 2.51 -6.96 -4.28
C LEU A 29 3.56 -7.68 -3.41
N LEU A 30 4.43 -6.92 -2.74
CA LEU A 30 5.43 -7.49 -1.83
C LEU A 30 4.79 -8.25 -0.67
N SER A 31 3.76 -7.68 -0.06
CA SER A 31 3.01 -8.34 1.01
C SER A 31 2.32 -9.62 0.53
N ASN A 32 1.82 -9.64 -0.70
CA ASN A 32 1.18 -10.82 -1.29
C ASN A 32 2.20 -11.92 -1.56
N LEU A 33 3.41 -11.58 -2.04
CA LEU A 33 4.50 -12.55 -2.20
C LEU A 33 4.92 -13.15 -0.85
N LEU A 34 5.03 -12.31 0.19
CA LEU A 34 5.31 -12.78 1.55
C LEU A 34 4.19 -13.69 2.08
N ALA A 35 2.93 -13.35 1.81
CA ALA A 35 1.79 -14.17 2.19
C ALA A 35 1.86 -15.54 1.50
N LEU A 36 2.10 -15.58 0.19
CA LEU A 36 2.26 -16.83 -0.57
C LEU A 36 3.43 -17.68 -0.05
N ALA A 37 4.58 -17.05 0.25
CA ALA A 37 5.73 -17.74 0.84
C ALA A 37 5.45 -18.28 2.25
N SER A 38 4.55 -17.63 3.00
CA SER A 38 4.15 -18.03 4.36
C SER A 38 3.09 -19.13 4.37
N ILE A 39 2.45 -19.43 3.24
CA ILE A 39 1.48 -20.53 3.14
C ILE A 39 2.25 -21.85 3.30
N LYS A 40 2.00 -22.52 4.44
CA LYS A 40 2.46 -23.89 4.65
C LYS A 40 1.63 -24.84 3.79
N LEU A 41 2.19 -25.23 2.65
CA LEU A 41 1.71 -26.40 1.90
C LEU A 41 2.19 -27.65 2.65
N ARG A 42 1.31 -28.25 3.44
CA ARG A 42 1.51 -29.57 4.04
C ARG A 42 0.60 -30.56 3.34
#